data_AF-A0A7J4GQQ2-F1
#
_entry.id   AF-A0A7J4GQQ2-F1
#
_cell.length_a   1.000
_cell.length_b   1.000
_cell.length_c   1.000
_cell.angle_alpha   90.00
_cell.angle_beta   90.00
_cell.angle_gamma   90.00
#
_symmetry.space_group_name_H-M   'P 1'
#
loop_
_entity.id
_entity.type
_entity.pdbx_description
1 polymer ?
#
loop_
_entity_poly.entity_id
_entity_poly.type
_entity_poly.pdbx_seq_one_letter_code
_entity_poly.pdbx_strand_id
1 'polypeptide(L)'
;MEKNTSLSESYKAPKEVDLTDSSKGGAGTFALTVLAVGIGLTVIGMFFMDIYASEDGSLWFYVLGLGIGALGVLVLLIWALGMFVWSIDAT
;
A
#
# COMPACT_ATOMS: atom_id res chain seq x y z
N MET A 1 7.13 12.50 -70.87
CA MET A 1 7.71 13.71 -70.26
C MET A 1 6.68 14.26 -69.29
N GLU A 2 6.90 14.13 -67.99
CA GLU A 2 6.93 15.24 -67.02
C GLU A 2 7.12 14.64 -65.61
N LYS A 3 8.10 15.20 -64.91
CA LYS A 3 8.50 14.90 -63.53
C LYS A 3 7.88 16.00 -62.69
N ASN A 4 7.16 15.68 -61.61
CA ASN A 4 7.01 16.59 -60.46
C ASN A 4 6.81 15.81 -59.16
N THR A 5 7.87 15.81 -58.36
CA THR A 5 7.93 15.51 -56.94
C THR A 5 7.12 16.51 -56.13
N SER A 6 6.33 16.07 -55.15
CA SER A 6 6.18 16.80 -53.89
C SER A 6 5.87 15.85 -52.74
N LEU A 7 6.84 15.75 -51.83
CA LEU A 7 6.62 15.38 -50.44
C LEU A 7 5.66 16.43 -49.84
N SER A 8 4.47 16.04 -49.44
CA SER A 8 3.69 16.79 -48.45
C SER A 8 2.88 15.84 -47.58
N GLU A 9 3.40 15.67 -46.36
CA GLU A 9 2.63 15.61 -45.12
C GLU A 9 1.36 14.74 -45.08
N SER A 10 1.55 13.49 -44.72
CA SER A 10 0.62 12.86 -43.78
C SER A 10 1.41 12.03 -42.77
N TYR A 11 2.33 12.70 -42.08
CA TYR A 11 2.83 12.23 -40.79
C TYR A 11 1.68 12.44 -39.81
N LYS A 12 0.70 11.53 -39.81
CA LYS A 12 -0.24 11.43 -38.69
C LYS A 12 0.60 11.04 -37.49
N ALA A 13 1.02 12.04 -36.70
CA ALA A 13 1.50 11.81 -35.35
C ALA A 13 0.48 10.88 -34.67
N PRO A 14 0.91 9.73 -34.11
CA PRO A 14 0.00 8.88 -33.37
C PRO A 14 -0.61 9.75 -32.28
N LYS A 15 -1.95 9.86 -32.35
CA LYS A 15 -2.84 10.42 -31.32
C LYS A 15 -2.10 10.39 -30.00
N GLU A 16 -1.74 11.57 -29.48
CA GLU A 16 -1.13 11.68 -28.17
C GLU A 16 -1.97 10.80 -27.25
N VAL A 17 -1.40 9.65 -26.94
CA VAL A 17 -1.97 8.77 -25.95
C VAL A 17 -1.76 9.60 -24.72
N ASP A 18 -2.85 10.12 -24.21
CA ASP A 18 -2.96 10.77 -22.93
C ASP A 18 -2.46 9.74 -21.90
N LEU A 19 -1.13 9.64 -21.78
CA LEU A 19 -0.43 8.81 -20.79
C LEU A 19 -0.39 9.55 -19.45
N THR A 20 -1.07 10.68 -19.37
CA THR A 20 -1.19 11.55 -18.22
C THR A 20 -2.49 11.31 -17.45
N ASP A 21 -2.92 10.07 -17.25
CA ASP A 21 -3.87 9.82 -16.16
C ASP A 21 -3.92 8.38 -15.63
N SER A 22 -2.78 7.81 -15.24
CA SER A 22 -2.79 6.50 -14.55
C SER A 22 -1.95 6.39 -13.28
N SER A 23 -1.41 7.50 -12.73
CA SER A 23 -0.55 7.41 -11.54
C SER A 23 -1.25 7.70 -10.19
N LYS A 24 -2.55 8.03 -10.15
CA LYS A 24 -3.22 8.38 -8.87
C LYS A 24 -4.00 7.25 -8.18
N GLY A 25 -4.18 6.10 -8.81
CA GLY A 25 -5.04 5.02 -8.27
C GLY A 25 -4.37 4.04 -7.28
N GLY A 26 -3.03 4.01 -7.17
CA GLY A 26 -2.33 2.97 -6.41
C GLY A 26 -2.14 3.25 -4.91
N ALA A 27 -2.04 4.52 -4.53
CA ALA A 27 -1.69 4.92 -3.17
C ALA A 27 -2.78 4.56 -2.14
N GLY A 28 -4.07 4.69 -2.51
CA GLY A 28 -5.19 4.35 -1.63
C GLY A 28 -5.30 2.85 -1.35
N THR A 29 -5.13 2.00 -2.36
CA THR A 29 -5.15 0.54 -2.21
C THR A 29 -3.98 0.04 -1.37
N PHE A 30 -2.78 0.60 -1.57
CA PHE A 30 -1.62 0.26 -0.76
C PHE A 30 -1.81 0.69 0.70
N ALA A 31 -2.27 1.92 0.95
CA ALA A 31 -2.54 2.41 2.30
C ALA A 31 -3.57 1.53 3.03
N LEU A 32 -4.67 1.15 2.37
CA LEU A 32 -5.67 0.26 2.95
C LEU A 32 -5.11 -1.14 3.24
N THR A 33 -4.25 -1.65 2.36
CA THR A 33 -3.60 -2.95 2.56
C THR A 33 -2.68 -2.93 3.78
N VAL A 34 -1.85 -1.89 3.93
CA VAL A 34 -0.95 -1.74 5.09
C VAL A 34 -1.76 -1.61 6.39
N LEU A 35 -2.85 -0.86 6.36
CA LEU A 35 -3.77 -0.75 7.50
C LEU A 35 -4.35 -2.12 7.88
N ALA A 36 -4.88 -2.87 6.90
CA ALA A 36 -5.46 -4.18 7.12
C ALA A 36 -4.44 -5.20 7.66
N VAL A 37 -3.21 -5.20 7.13
CA VAL A 37 -2.12 -6.04 7.61
C VAL A 37 -1.74 -5.68 9.05
N GLY A 38 -1.63 -4.38 9.36
CA GLY A 38 -1.33 -3.91 10.72
C GLY A 38 -2.38 -4.37 11.73
N ILE A 39 -3.67 -4.16 11.44
CA ILE A 39 -4.78 -4.63 12.28
C ILE A 39 -4.74 -6.15 12.43
N GLY A 40 -4.57 -6.88 11.31
CA GLY A 40 -4.52 -8.33 11.32
C GLY A 40 -3.41 -8.88 12.22
N LEU A 41 -2.20 -8.34 12.12
CA LEU A 41 -1.09 -8.72 12.99
C LEU A 41 -1.37 -8.41 14.45
N THR A 42 -1.93 -7.24 14.76
CA THR A 42 -2.30 -6.90 16.15
C THR A 42 -3.34 -7.87 16.72
N VAL A 43 -4.37 -8.21 15.97
CA VAL A 43 -5.42 -9.15 16.39
C VAL A 43 -4.86 -10.57 16.56
N ILE A 44 -4.01 -11.03 15.64
CA ILE A 44 -3.33 -12.33 15.76
C ILE A 44 -2.46 -12.35 17.01
N GLY A 45 -1.74 -11.27 17.30
CA GLY A 45 -0.95 -11.13 18.53
C GLY A 45 -1.80 -11.25 19.79
N MET A 46 -2.97 -10.60 19.82
CA MET A 46 -3.94 -10.72 20.92
C MET A 46 -4.45 -12.16 21.06
N PHE A 47 -4.75 -12.84 19.96
CA PHE A 47 -5.22 -14.23 19.98
C PHE A 47 -4.18 -15.19 20.58
N PHE A 48 -2.90 -15.01 20.25
CA PHE A 48 -1.83 -15.80 20.87
C PHE A 48 -1.67 -15.52 22.37
N MET A 49 -1.85 -14.27 22.81
CA MET A 49 -1.85 -13.94 24.24
C MET A 49 -3.08 -14.53 24.96
N ASP A 50 -4.22 -14.61 24.29
CA ASP A 50 -5.43 -15.27 24.82
C ASP A 50 -5.22 -16.78 25.02
N ILE A 51 -4.56 -17.45 24.05
CA ILE A 51 -4.14 -18.85 24.21
C ILE A 51 -3.18 -19.01 25.40
N TYR A 52 -2.22 -18.09 25.58
CA TYR A 52 -1.36 -18.11 26.76
C TYR A 52 -2.14 -17.95 28.08
N ALA A 53 -3.19 -17.13 28.10
CA ALA A 53 -3.99 -16.89 29.30
C ALA A 53 -4.90 -18.08 29.66
N SER A 54 -5.06 -19.06 28.78
CA SER A 54 -5.75 -20.32 29.09
C SER A 54 -4.92 -21.23 30.02
N GLU A 55 -5.57 -22.11 30.78
CA GLU A 55 -4.93 -22.94 31.83
C GLU A 55 -3.76 -23.81 31.32
N ASP A 56 -3.71 -24.11 30.02
CA ASP A 56 -2.66 -24.92 29.38
C ASP A 56 -1.67 -24.07 28.55
N GLY A 57 -1.72 -22.75 28.68
CA GLY A 57 -0.97 -21.81 27.86
C GLY A 57 0.55 -21.87 28.06
N SER A 58 1.28 -22.24 27.01
CA SER A 58 2.75 -22.19 27.02
C SER A 58 3.29 -20.76 26.93
N LEU A 59 4.38 -20.46 27.65
CA LEU A 59 5.07 -19.16 27.61
C LEU A 59 5.53 -18.77 26.18
N TRP A 60 5.71 -19.75 25.29
CA TRP A 60 6.00 -19.49 23.88
C TRP A 60 4.89 -18.70 23.18
N PHE A 61 3.62 -18.94 23.53
CA PHE A 61 2.48 -18.21 22.96
C PHE A 61 2.44 -16.76 23.43
N TYR A 62 2.87 -16.49 24.67
CA TYR A 62 3.02 -15.12 25.15
C TYR A 62 4.07 -14.36 24.34
N VAL A 63 5.26 -14.95 24.15
CA VAL A 63 6.36 -14.31 23.40
C VAL A 63 5.97 -14.08 21.95
N LEU A 64 5.33 -15.07 21.31
CA LEU A 64 4.84 -14.95 19.94
C LEU A 64 3.74 -13.89 19.82
N GLY A 65 2.76 -13.90 20.73
CA GLY A 65 1.68 -12.94 20.74
C GLY A 65 2.15 -11.51 20.95
N LEU A 66 3.08 -11.31 21.89
CA LEU A 66 3.68 -10.00 22.16
C LEU A 66 4.53 -9.52 20.98
N GLY A 67 5.32 -10.40 20.36
CA GLY A 67 6.12 -10.07 19.18
C GLY A 67 5.27 -9.68 17.97
N ILE A 68 4.31 -10.54 17.60
CA ILE A 68 3.41 -10.30 16.44
C ILE A 68 2.51 -9.09 16.70
N GLY A 69 1.98 -8.96 17.91
CA GLY A 69 1.13 -7.84 18.31
C GLY A 69 1.88 -6.50 18.24
N ALA A 70 3.10 -6.45 18.77
CA ALA A 70 3.95 -5.25 18.71
C ALA A 70 4.34 -4.89 17.27
N LEU A 71 4.63 -5.88 16.42
CA LEU A 71 4.87 -5.66 14.98
C LEU A 71 3.65 -5.07 14.28
N GLY A 72 2.45 -5.58 14.57
CA GLY A 72 1.20 -5.02 14.03
C GLY A 72 1.00 -3.56 14.43
N VAL A 73 1.21 -3.23 15.71
CA VAL A 73 1.11 -1.85 16.20
C VAL A 73 2.16 -0.95 15.55
N LEU A 74 3.39 -1.44 15.37
CA LEU A 74 4.45 -0.68 14.70
C LEU A 74 4.06 -0.35 13.24
N VAL A 75 3.51 -1.32 12.51
CA VAL A 75 2.99 -1.10 11.14
C VAL A 75 1.89 -0.03 11.14
N LEU A 76 0.97 -0.07 12.10
CA LEU A 76 -0.10 0.93 12.23
C LEU A 76 0.44 2.32 12.55
N LEU A 77 1.47 2.44 13.38
CA LEU A 77 2.10 3.72 13.69
C LEU A 77 2.78 4.32 12.46
N ILE A 78 3.52 3.50 11.69
CA ILE A 78 4.16 3.95 10.44
C ILE A 78 3.10 4.38 9.43
N TRP A 79 2.01 3.61 9.31
CA TRP A 79 0.89 3.98 8.45
C TRP A 79 0.24 5.30 8.87
N ALA A 80 -0.05 5.47 10.15
CA ALA A 80 -0.65 6.69 10.68
C ALA A 80 0.23 7.92 10.46
N LEU A 81 1.55 7.79 10.68
CA LEU A 81 2.54 8.83 10.36
C LEU A 81 2.55 9.16 8.86
N GLY A 82 2.52 8.16 7.99
CA GLY A 82 2.46 8.35 6.54
C GLY A 82 1.21 9.12 6.12
N MET A 83 0.04 8.76 6.66
CA MET A 83 -1.22 9.46 6.40
C MET A 83 -1.21 10.89 6.94
N PHE A 84 -0.63 11.11 8.12
CA PHE A 84 -0.52 12.44 8.72
C PHE A 84 0.37 13.36 7.88
N VAL A 85 1.54 12.90 7.46
CA VAL A 85 2.43 13.67 6.57
C VAL A 85 1.75 13.97 5.24
N TRP A 86 1.07 12.98 4.65
CA TRP A 86 0.31 13.19 3.41
C TRP A 86 -0.82 14.22 3.58
N SER A 87 -1.50 14.24 4.73
CA SER A 87 -2.56 15.21 5.00
C SER A 87 -2.06 16.65 5.15
N ILE A 88 -0.83 16.84 5.66
CA ILE A 88 -0.19 18.16 5.74
C ILE A 88 0.18 18.66 4.35
N ASP A 89 0.76 17.80 3.51
CA ASP A 89 1.16 18.18 2.14
C ASP A 89 -0.05 18.50 1.25
N ALA A 90 -1.21 17.91 1.54
CA ALA A 90 -2.45 18.13 0.79
C ALA A 90 -3.23 19.41 1.20
N THR A 91 -2.83 20.11 2.27
CA THR A 91 -3.51 21.30 2.82
C THR A 91 -2.73 22.58 2.52
#